data_AF-A0AAW8FFP5-F1
#
_entry.id   AF-A0AAW8FFP5-F1
#
_cell.length_a   1.000
_cell.length_b   1.000
_cell.length_c   1.000
_cell.angle_alpha   90.00
_cell.angle_beta   90.00
_cell.angle_gamma   90.00
#
_symmetry.space_group_name_H-M   'P 1'
#
loop_
_entity.id
_entity.type
_entity.pdbx_description
1 polymer ?
#
loop_
_entity_poly.entity_id
_entity_poly.type
_entity_poly.pdbx_seq_one_letter_code
_entity_poly.pdbx_strand_id
1 'polypeptide(L)'
;MFTDQHKDPFEERLVTALHETGGEFDTDRTALAARGAARGRRKRFVRRAAVAGGTASVVLACVGGALVLRPGGTATEAVPSSMTASAKPKPSVTATPATGEQMIETLKNLLPDGDFSEERGRGTEPTDDLKVPAPYAGLVFDDGDGAAAVEVGVGRVQPGGTEARQAAQCPDRAYIPYDACKTSRLADGSVVTVLQRYEYADRRVDTKLWTAELVTPTGQHITVSEWNAAAEKDKPVTRTDPPLNPAQLTRLAAAKEWRTVANALPEPLPEPELPGSDLHARTNLLALLPKGLKVTDKSSDDGDFAYAVVDDGKGRSMVQVNVQPDMLDSAGDLFGSNSETLPDGTRVAVRQGRGDRADQVMWTVDTMRADGRRVVISAFNAGTQYEPATRATPALTIAQMRKMALDARWWSGS
;
A
#
# COMPACT_ATOMS: atom_id res chain seq x y z
N MET A 1 57.41 -30.98 -7.67
CA MET A 1 57.73 -30.51 -6.31
C MET A 1 56.58 -29.60 -5.90
N PHE A 2 55.72 -30.10 -5.01
CA PHE A 2 54.55 -29.38 -4.50
C PHE A 2 55.02 -28.32 -3.51
N THR A 3 54.50 -27.09 -3.61
CA THR A 3 54.56 -26.11 -2.53
C THR A 3 53.16 -25.71 -2.14
N ASP A 4 52.86 -26.12 -0.92
CA ASP A 4 51.65 -25.97 -0.13
C ASP A 4 51.30 -24.48 0.09
N GLN A 5 50.08 -24.08 -0.28
CA GLN A 5 49.54 -22.79 0.11
C GLN A 5 49.22 -22.84 1.61
N HIS A 6 50.03 -22.15 2.41
CA HIS A 6 49.74 -21.91 3.83
C HIS A 6 48.38 -21.21 3.97
N LYS A 7 47.38 -21.95 4.47
CA LYS A 7 46.12 -21.38 4.94
C LYS A 7 46.38 -20.63 6.25
N ASP A 8 45.92 -19.38 6.33
CA ASP A 8 46.14 -18.52 7.48
C ASP A 8 45.34 -19.05 8.71
N PRO A 9 46.00 -19.39 9.83
CA PRO A 9 45.34 -19.87 11.05
C PRO A 9 44.38 -18.84 11.67
N PHE A 10 44.42 -17.57 11.27
CA PHE A 10 43.39 -16.60 11.66
C PHE A 10 42.04 -16.87 10.99
N GLU A 11 42.03 -17.18 9.69
CA GLU A 11 40.79 -17.42 8.95
C GLU A 11 40.06 -18.68 9.44
N GLU A 12 40.79 -19.75 9.72
CA GLU A 12 40.20 -20.96 10.30
C GLU A 12 39.62 -20.70 11.69
N ARG A 13 40.33 -19.97 12.56
CA ARG A 13 39.83 -19.63 13.90
C ARG A 13 38.60 -18.72 13.84
N LEU A 14 38.56 -17.78 12.90
CA LEU A 14 37.41 -16.90 12.71
C LEU A 14 36.19 -17.68 12.22
N VAL A 15 36.39 -18.60 11.26
CA VAL A 15 35.32 -19.47 10.75
C VAL A 15 34.80 -20.41 11.83
N THR A 16 35.68 -21.01 12.64
CA THR A 16 35.29 -21.85 13.78
C THR A 16 34.52 -21.05 14.83
N ALA A 17 34.99 -19.85 15.19
CA ALA A 17 34.31 -18.99 16.15
C ALA A 17 32.92 -18.55 15.65
N LEU A 18 32.77 -18.23 14.36
CA LEU A 18 31.47 -17.90 13.76
C LEU A 18 30.54 -19.11 13.73
N HIS A 19 31.07 -20.31 13.49
CA HIS A 19 30.28 -21.55 13.46
C HIS A 19 29.84 -21.99 14.86
N GLU A 20 30.67 -21.82 15.88
CA GLU A 20 30.30 -22.06 17.29
C GLU A 20 29.25 -21.03 17.76
N THR A 21 29.50 -19.74 17.50
CA THR A 21 28.56 -18.66 17.87
C THR A 21 27.20 -18.81 17.17
N GLY A 22 27.20 -19.28 15.92
CA GLY A 22 25.97 -19.57 15.18
C GLY A 22 25.25 -20.85 15.65
N GLY A 23 26.00 -21.83 16.16
CA GLY A 23 25.46 -23.09 16.69
C GLY A 23 24.80 -22.95 18.07
N GLU A 24 25.27 -22.00 18.89
CA GLU A 24 24.69 -21.69 20.20
C GLU A 24 23.44 -20.80 20.15
N PHE A 25 23.06 -20.31 18.96
CA PHE A 25 21.90 -19.46 18.76
C PHE A 25 20.59 -20.27 18.79
N ASP A 26 20.17 -20.73 19.98
CA ASP A 26 18.82 -21.24 20.20
C ASP A 26 17.87 -20.08 20.51
N THR A 27 17.19 -19.60 19.47
CA THR A 27 16.18 -18.57 19.63
C THR A 27 14.85 -19.21 19.93
N ASP A 28 14.20 -18.80 21.03
CA ASP A 28 12.81 -19.16 21.31
C ASP A 28 11.93 -18.73 20.13
N ARG A 29 11.55 -19.72 19.32
CA ARG A 29 10.77 -19.55 18.10
C ARG A 29 9.40 -18.96 18.40
N THR A 30 8.87 -19.20 19.60
CA THR A 30 7.60 -18.61 20.05
C THR A 30 7.77 -17.14 20.40
N ALA A 31 8.88 -16.75 21.06
CA ALA A 31 9.22 -15.35 21.29
C ALA A 31 9.51 -14.60 19.98
N LEU A 32 10.15 -15.24 18.99
CA LEU A 32 10.35 -14.70 17.65
C LEU A 32 9.04 -14.53 16.88
N ALA A 33 8.16 -15.53 16.92
CA ALA A 33 6.83 -15.44 16.32
C ALA A 33 5.99 -14.33 16.98
N ALA A 34 6.03 -14.22 18.31
CA ALA A 34 5.35 -13.17 19.06
C ALA A 34 5.90 -11.78 18.74
N ARG A 35 7.24 -11.61 18.68
CA ARG A 35 7.87 -10.36 18.26
C ARG A 35 7.63 -10.04 16.79
N GLY A 36 7.57 -11.06 15.93
CA GLY A 36 7.19 -10.94 14.52
C GLY A 36 5.74 -10.50 14.35
N ALA A 37 4.82 -11.06 15.14
CA ALA A 37 3.42 -10.66 15.20
C ALA A 37 3.25 -9.24 15.74
N ALA A 38 3.96 -8.88 16.82
CA ALA A 38 3.98 -7.52 17.35
C ALA A 38 4.57 -6.51 16.36
N ARG A 39 5.65 -6.87 15.65
CA ARG A 39 6.24 -6.05 14.57
C ARG A 39 5.32 -5.95 13.35
N GLY A 40 4.57 -7.00 13.05
CA GLY A 40 3.51 -7.03 12.03
C GLY A 40 2.36 -6.10 12.41
N ARG A 41 1.85 -6.19 13.64
CA ARG A 41 0.85 -5.27 14.22
C ARG A 41 1.35 -3.82 14.22
N ARG A 42 2.61 -3.58 14.56
CA ARG A 42 3.25 -2.26 14.52
C ARG A 42 3.46 -1.74 13.09
N LYS A 43 3.82 -2.58 12.11
CA LYS A 43 3.85 -2.20 10.69
C LYS A 43 2.45 -1.90 10.15
N ARG A 44 1.43 -2.63 10.59
CA ARG A 44 0.02 -2.33 10.29
C ARG A 44 -0.40 -1.01 10.92
N PHE A 45 0.04 -0.72 12.14
CA PHE A 45 -0.15 0.58 12.79
C PHE A 45 0.50 1.72 12.00
N VAL A 46 1.74 1.55 11.52
CA VAL A 46 2.42 2.54 10.67
C VAL A 46 1.73 2.69 9.31
N ARG A 47 1.29 1.60 8.67
CA ARG A 47 0.51 1.66 7.40
C ARG A 47 -0.87 2.30 7.57
N ARG A 48 -1.54 2.09 8.71
CA ARG A 48 -2.85 2.68 9.03
C ARG A 48 -2.73 4.14 9.51
N ALA A 49 -1.63 4.53 10.14
CA ALA A 49 -1.28 5.92 10.37
C ALA A 49 -0.84 6.63 9.06
N ALA A 50 -0.28 5.88 8.10
CA ALA A 50 0.13 6.34 6.78
C ALA A 50 -1.00 6.37 5.73
N VAL A 51 -2.27 6.41 6.14
CA VAL A 51 -3.34 6.97 5.28
C VAL A 51 -3.22 8.52 5.23
N ALA A 52 -2.34 9.09 6.04
CA ALA A 52 -1.77 10.42 5.83
C ALA A 52 -0.44 10.31 5.06
N GLY A 53 -0.44 10.68 3.77
CA GLY A 53 0.75 11.04 3.01
C GLY A 53 1.32 9.97 2.05
N GLY A 54 1.03 10.15 0.76
CA GLY A 54 1.94 9.84 -0.36
C GLY A 54 2.21 8.37 -0.68
N THR A 55 2.06 8.02 -1.95
CA THR A 55 2.60 6.79 -2.53
C THR A 55 4.12 6.75 -2.38
N ALA A 56 4.61 6.14 -1.30
CA ALA A 56 5.99 5.71 -1.18
C ALA A 56 6.10 4.32 -1.82
N SER A 57 6.41 4.29 -3.11
CA SER A 57 6.96 3.12 -3.78
C SER A 57 8.21 2.69 -3.02
N VAL A 58 8.15 1.58 -2.30
CA VAL A 58 9.30 1.03 -1.59
C VAL A 58 10.28 0.50 -2.63
N VAL A 59 11.28 1.31 -2.98
CA VAL A 59 12.52 0.81 -3.55
C VAL A 59 13.30 0.16 -2.39
N LEU A 60 13.25 -1.16 -2.31
CA LEU A 60 14.19 -1.93 -1.49
C LEU A 60 15.58 -1.76 -2.11
N ALA A 61 16.40 -0.90 -1.52
CA ALA A 61 17.84 -0.89 -1.74
C ALA A 61 18.41 -2.23 -1.26
N CYS A 62 18.88 -3.05 -2.20
CA CYS A 62 19.63 -4.27 -1.91
C CYS A 62 21.01 -3.88 -1.36
N VAL A 63 21.20 -3.94 -0.04
CA VAL A 63 22.52 -4.13 0.55
C VAL A 63 22.67 -5.62 0.85
N GLY A 64 23.61 -6.24 0.14
CA GLY A 64 23.87 -7.68 0.20
C GLY A 64 24.27 -8.16 1.59
N GLY A 65 23.74 -9.32 1.95
CA GLY A 65 24.11 -10.09 3.13
C GLY A 65 23.63 -11.52 2.94
N ALA A 66 24.47 -12.33 2.30
CA ALA A 66 24.18 -13.73 2.02
C ALA A 66 24.11 -14.54 3.32
N LEU A 67 23.00 -15.23 3.55
CA LEU A 67 22.92 -16.34 4.51
C LEU A 67 22.45 -17.58 3.74
N VAL A 68 23.44 -18.37 3.32
CA VAL A 68 23.28 -19.67 2.71
C VAL A 68 23.02 -20.68 3.82
N LEU A 69 21.86 -21.35 3.80
CA LEU A 69 21.65 -22.57 4.57
C LEU A 69 21.53 -23.75 3.59
N ARG A 70 22.57 -24.58 3.55
CA ARG A 70 22.60 -25.90 2.90
C ARG A 70 22.04 -26.95 3.88
N PRO A 71 21.27 -27.95 3.41
CA PRO A 71 20.74 -29.02 4.25
C PRO A 71 21.65 -30.27 4.22
N GLY A 72 21.82 -30.92 5.37
CA GLY A 72 22.40 -32.27 5.46
C GLY A 72 22.35 -32.84 6.88
N GLY A 73 21.78 -34.04 7.04
CA GLY A 73 21.81 -34.80 8.28
C GLY A 73 20.67 -35.82 8.40
N THR A 74 21.04 -37.10 8.50
CA THR A 74 20.25 -38.33 8.33
C THR A 74 19.56 -38.86 9.61
N ALA A 75 18.45 -39.61 9.40
CA ALA A 75 17.78 -40.68 10.19
C ALA A 75 18.19 -40.89 11.67
N THR A 76 17.26 -41.08 12.63
CA THR A 76 16.36 -42.23 12.86
C THR A 76 15.41 -41.79 14.02
N GLU A 77 14.09 -41.98 14.05
CA GLU A 77 13.37 -43.18 14.48
C GLU A 77 11.84 -42.92 14.35
N ALA A 78 11.08 -44.00 14.14
CA ALA A 78 9.70 -44.01 13.67
C ALA A 78 8.64 -43.92 14.78
N VAL A 79 7.53 -43.22 14.50
CA VAL A 79 6.19 -43.53 15.03
C VAL A 79 5.18 -43.34 13.88
N PRO A 80 4.32 -44.32 13.56
CA PRO A 80 3.44 -44.23 12.40
C PRO A 80 2.18 -43.44 12.77
N SER A 81 1.84 -42.44 11.97
CA SER A 81 0.49 -41.91 11.93
C SER A 81 0.17 -41.48 10.51
N SER A 82 -0.71 -42.25 9.90
CA SER A 82 -1.33 -42.04 8.61
C SER A 82 -1.91 -40.62 8.52
N MET A 83 -1.26 -39.75 7.76
CA MET A 83 -1.89 -38.59 7.18
C MET A 83 -1.52 -38.54 5.71
N THR A 84 -2.55 -38.65 4.89
CA THR A 84 -2.55 -38.41 3.45
C THR A 84 -1.71 -37.17 3.13
N ALA A 85 -0.59 -37.40 2.44
CA ALA A 85 0.21 -36.33 1.87
C ALA A 85 -0.67 -35.53 0.90
N SER A 86 -1.20 -34.39 1.35
CA SER A 86 -1.63 -33.34 0.45
C SER A 86 -0.39 -32.91 -0.33
N ALA A 87 -0.34 -33.32 -1.58
CA ALA A 87 0.68 -32.88 -2.52
C ALA A 87 0.75 -31.35 -2.47
N LYS A 88 1.92 -30.80 -2.15
CA LYS A 88 2.21 -29.38 -2.40
C LYS A 88 1.87 -29.10 -3.87
N PRO A 89 1.02 -28.11 -4.18
CA PRO A 89 0.78 -27.77 -5.58
C PRO A 89 2.10 -27.27 -6.16
N LYS A 90 2.65 -28.07 -7.08
CA LYS A 90 3.75 -27.66 -7.95
C LYS A 90 3.18 -26.52 -8.81
N PRO A 91 3.79 -25.32 -8.85
CA PRO A 91 3.30 -24.28 -9.74
C PRO A 91 3.36 -24.83 -11.17
N SER A 92 2.20 -24.98 -11.80
CA SER A 92 2.11 -25.35 -13.21
C SER A 92 2.49 -24.11 -14.02
N VAL A 93 3.79 -23.82 -14.13
CA VAL A 93 4.29 -22.83 -15.08
C VAL A 93 4.38 -23.53 -16.44
N THR A 94 3.24 -23.67 -17.10
CA THR A 94 3.17 -24.20 -18.47
C THR A 94 3.40 -23.12 -19.52
N ALA A 95 3.53 -21.85 -19.11
CA ALA A 95 3.81 -20.72 -19.98
C ALA A 95 5.32 -20.43 -20.02
N THR A 96 5.87 -20.21 -21.22
CA THR A 96 7.24 -19.71 -21.39
C THR A 96 7.38 -18.37 -20.65
N PRO A 97 8.35 -18.22 -19.74
CA PRO A 97 8.59 -16.95 -19.07
C PRO A 97 8.88 -15.84 -20.08
N ALA A 98 8.28 -14.67 -19.88
CA ALA A 98 8.62 -13.48 -20.65
C ALA A 98 9.98 -12.96 -20.17
N THR A 99 10.83 -12.46 -21.07
CA THR A 99 12.10 -11.81 -20.71
C THR A 99 11.94 -10.31 -20.53
N GLY A 100 12.91 -9.65 -19.88
CA GLY A 100 12.91 -8.19 -19.76
C GLY A 100 12.95 -7.48 -21.12
N GLU A 101 13.69 -8.02 -22.08
CA GLU A 101 13.77 -7.51 -23.46
C GLU A 101 12.43 -7.65 -24.20
N GLN A 102 11.74 -8.78 -24.04
CA GLN A 102 10.40 -8.97 -24.60
C GLN A 102 9.39 -7.97 -24.02
N MET A 103 9.50 -7.63 -22.74
CA MET A 103 8.66 -6.60 -22.12
C MET A 103 8.91 -5.21 -22.74
N ILE A 104 10.18 -4.84 -22.93
CA ILE A 104 10.58 -3.56 -23.54
C ILE A 104 10.09 -3.47 -24.99
N GLU A 105 10.34 -4.51 -25.80
CA GLU A 105 9.93 -4.55 -27.20
C GLU A 105 8.41 -4.53 -27.34
N THR A 106 7.68 -5.19 -26.44
CA THR A 106 6.21 -5.11 -26.40
C THR A 106 5.75 -3.67 -26.13
N LEU A 107 6.37 -2.97 -25.16
CA LEU A 107 6.04 -1.58 -24.87
C LEU A 107 6.29 -0.66 -26.08
N LYS A 108 7.48 -0.75 -26.71
CA LYS A 108 7.81 0.04 -27.90
C LYS A 108 6.80 -0.16 -29.05
N ASN A 109 6.44 -1.41 -29.33
CA ASN A 109 5.50 -1.75 -30.40
C ASN A 109 4.06 -1.27 -30.13
N LEU A 110 3.70 -1.03 -28.86
CA LEU A 110 2.37 -0.54 -28.47
C LEU A 110 2.32 0.99 -28.33
N LEU A 111 3.48 1.66 -28.28
CA LEU A 111 3.58 3.11 -28.27
C LEU A 111 3.45 3.69 -29.69
N PRO A 112 3.02 4.95 -29.82
CA PRO A 112 3.09 5.66 -31.09
C PRO A 112 4.53 5.81 -31.61
N ASP A 113 4.67 6.24 -32.86
CA ASP A 113 5.97 6.54 -33.45
C ASP A 113 6.73 7.61 -32.64
N GLY A 114 8.00 7.36 -32.38
CA GLY A 114 8.91 8.27 -31.67
C GLY A 114 10.25 7.60 -31.33
N ASP A 115 11.12 8.34 -30.67
CA ASP A 115 12.44 7.88 -30.23
C ASP A 115 12.37 7.29 -28.81
N PHE A 116 13.17 6.23 -28.58
CA PHE A 116 13.23 5.52 -27.31
C PHE A 116 14.64 5.57 -26.71
N SER A 117 14.73 5.74 -25.38
CA SER A 117 15.99 5.72 -24.63
C SER A 117 15.77 5.27 -23.18
N GLU A 118 16.86 5.14 -22.40
CA GLU A 118 16.84 4.75 -20.98
C GLU A 118 15.98 3.50 -20.67
N GLU A 119 16.05 2.50 -21.54
CA GLU A 119 15.22 1.30 -21.50
C GLU A 119 15.56 0.40 -20.31
N ARG A 120 14.51 -0.09 -19.64
CA ARG A 120 14.60 -0.94 -18.46
C ARG A 120 13.47 -1.96 -18.52
N GLY A 121 13.76 -3.21 -18.20
CA GLY A 121 12.77 -4.26 -18.30
C GLY A 121 13.07 -5.41 -17.36
N ARG A 122 12.01 -6.03 -16.87
CA ARG A 122 12.07 -7.28 -16.13
C ARG A 122 10.92 -8.17 -16.54
N GLY A 123 11.26 -9.40 -16.90
CA GLY A 123 10.30 -10.41 -17.30
C GLY A 123 9.76 -11.24 -16.13
N THR A 124 9.19 -12.40 -16.44
CA THR A 124 8.68 -13.38 -15.47
C THR A 124 9.66 -14.52 -15.20
N GLU A 125 10.90 -14.40 -15.69
CA GLU A 125 11.97 -15.34 -15.44
C GLU A 125 12.22 -15.53 -13.94
N PRO A 126 12.32 -16.78 -13.45
CA PRO A 126 12.62 -17.04 -12.05
C PRO A 126 13.95 -16.40 -11.64
N THR A 127 13.96 -15.75 -10.48
CA THR A 127 15.20 -15.35 -9.82
C THR A 127 15.73 -16.51 -8.97
N ASP A 128 17.01 -16.43 -8.54
CA ASP A 128 17.68 -17.45 -7.70
C ASP A 128 16.88 -17.82 -6.43
N ASP A 129 15.95 -16.96 -6.01
CA ASP A 129 15.10 -17.12 -4.82
C ASP A 129 13.77 -17.86 -5.09
N LEU A 130 13.55 -18.41 -6.30
CA LEU A 130 12.30 -19.04 -6.76
C LEU A 130 11.06 -18.12 -6.69
N LYS A 131 11.26 -16.81 -6.56
CA LYS A 131 10.21 -15.79 -6.63
C LYS A 131 10.15 -15.26 -8.05
N VAL A 132 8.97 -15.30 -8.65
CA VAL A 132 8.69 -14.57 -9.89
C VAL A 132 8.60 -13.09 -9.53
N PRO A 133 9.53 -12.24 -9.99
CA PRO A 133 9.46 -10.81 -9.71
C PRO A 133 8.28 -10.19 -10.47
N ALA A 134 7.77 -9.04 -10.00
CA ALA A 134 6.76 -8.30 -10.74
C ALA A 134 7.35 -7.83 -12.09
N PRO A 135 6.81 -8.30 -13.23
CA PRO A 135 7.31 -7.92 -14.54
C PRO A 135 6.93 -6.47 -14.85
N TYR A 136 7.86 -5.76 -15.48
CA TYR A 136 7.67 -4.37 -15.90
C TYR A 136 8.53 -4.04 -17.11
N ALA A 137 8.18 -2.97 -17.81
CA ALA A 137 9.04 -2.29 -18.77
C ALA A 137 8.91 -0.78 -18.59
N GLY A 138 10.00 -0.06 -18.75
CA GLY A 138 10.01 1.39 -18.74
C GLY A 138 11.06 1.94 -19.68
N LEU A 139 10.77 3.10 -20.27
CA LEU A 139 11.64 3.80 -21.20
C LEU A 139 11.37 5.31 -21.15
N VAL A 140 12.26 6.08 -21.75
CA VAL A 140 12.02 7.47 -22.10
C VAL A 140 11.57 7.50 -23.56
N PHE A 141 10.41 8.08 -23.80
CA PHE A 141 9.76 8.25 -25.10
C PHE A 141 9.80 9.72 -25.50
N ASP A 142 10.23 10.01 -26.72
CA ASP A 142 10.18 11.35 -27.32
C ASP A 142 9.50 11.28 -28.69
N ASP A 143 8.31 11.85 -28.79
CA ASP A 143 7.51 11.97 -30.02
C ASP A 143 7.84 13.25 -30.83
N GLY A 144 8.89 13.97 -30.45
CA GLY A 144 9.30 15.25 -31.03
C GLY A 144 8.84 16.47 -30.23
N ASP A 145 7.96 16.28 -29.24
CA ASP A 145 7.48 17.34 -28.33
C ASP A 145 8.19 17.32 -26.96
N GLY A 146 9.17 16.43 -26.78
CA GLY A 146 10.04 16.37 -25.62
C GLY A 146 9.94 15.07 -24.82
N ALA A 147 11.09 14.63 -24.31
CA ALA A 147 11.28 13.39 -23.58
C ALA A 147 10.36 13.20 -22.36
N ALA A 148 9.71 12.03 -22.29
CA ALA A 148 8.77 11.64 -21.24
C ALA A 148 9.03 10.20 -20.79
N ALA A 149 9.03 9.93 -19.49
CA ALA A 149 9.09 8.58 -18.98
C ALA A 149 7.73 7.88 -19.17
N VAL A 150 7.77 6.63 -19.64
CA VAL A 150 6.60 5.74 -19.71
C VAL A 150 6.99 4.41 -19.09
N GLU A 151 6.12 3.88 -18.23
CA GLU A 151 6.30 2.60 -17.54
C GLU A 151 5.02 1.77 -17.58
N VAL A 152 5.18 0.46 -17.74
CA VAL A 152 4.12 -0.53 -17.61
C VAL A 152 4.54 -1.60 -16.60
N GLY A 153 3.67 -1.87 -15.63
CA GLY A 153 3.75 -2.99 -14.71
C GLY A 153 2.65 -4.01 -15.01
N VAL A 154 2.97 -5.29 -14.87
CA VAL A 154 2.01 -6.38 -15.06
C VAL A 154 1.97 -7.24 -13.80
N GLY A 155 0.76 -7.50 -13.32
CA GLY A 155 0.51 -8.22 -12.07
C GLY A 155 -0.77 -9.02 -12.10
N ARG A 156 -1.06 -9.64 -10.95
CA ARG A 156 -2.34 -10.32 -10.69
C ARG A 156 -2.88 -9.95 -9.33
N VAL A 157 -4.19 -9.75 -9.29
CA VAL A 157 -4.97 -9.40 -8.09
C VAL A 157 -6.10 -10.40 -7.92
N GLN A 158 -6.53 -10.64 -6.68
CA GLN A 158 -7.68 -11.51 -6.45
C GLN A 158 -8.94 -10.88 -7.09
N PRO A 159 -9.65 -11.60 -7.98
CA PRO A 159 -10.89 -11.09 -8.54
C PRO A 159 -11.90 -10.73 -7.44
N GLY A 160 -12.41 -9.50 -7.47
CA GLY A 160 -13.34 -8.98 -6.46
C GLY A 160 -12.71 -8.61 -5.11
N GLY A 161 -11.41 -8.87 -4.92
CA GLY A 161 -10.65 -8.48 -3.72
C GLY A 161 -10.52 -6.97 -3.57
N THR A 162 -9.98 -6.52 -2.43
CA THR A 162 -9.81 -5.10 -2.11
C THR A 162 -8.91 -4.39 -3.10
N GLU A 163 -7.76 -4.99 -3.44
CA GLU A 163 -6.80 -4.42 -4.39
C GLU A 163 -7.43 -4.24 -5.78
N ALA A 164 -8.16 -5.26 -6.26
CA ALA A 164 -8.90 -5.19 -7.52
C ALA A 164 -9.94 -4.07 -7.53
N ARG A 165 -10.70 -3.91 -6.45
CA ARG A 165 -11.71 -2.83 -6.31
C ARG A 165 -11.05 -1.45 -6.29
N GLN A 166 -9.95 -1.30 -5.55
CA GLN A 166 -9.22 -0.03 -5.44
C GLN A 166 -8.60 0.40 -6.78
N ALA A 167 -7.99 -0.52 -7.53
CA ALA A 167 -7.47 -0.24 -8.87
C ALA A 167 -8.61 0.08 -9.87
N ALA A 168 -9.76 -0.56 -9.70
CA ALA A 168 -10.93 -0.39 -10.56
C ALA A 168 -11.82 0.82 -10.21
N GLN A 169 -11.36 1.76 -9.37
CA GLN A 169 -12.11 2.97 -9.03
C GLN A 169 -11.22 4.20 -8.96
N CYS A 170 -11.82 5.37 -9.17
CA CYS A 170 -11.13 6.63 -8.91
C CYS A 170 -10.75 6.73 -7.44
N PRO A 171 -9.51 7.16 -7.13
CA PRO A 171 -9.11 7.36 -5.75
C PRO A 171 -9.96 8.47 -5.13
N ASP A 172 -10.03 8.47 -3.81
CA ASP A 172 -10.74 9.50 -3.08
C ASP A 172 -9.98 10.84 -3.15
N ARG A 173 -10.66 11.89 -3.63
CA ARG A 173 -10.10 13.25 -3.79
C ARG A 173 -9.63 13.86 -2.48
N ALA A 174 -10.17 13.43 -1.34
CA ALA A 174 -9.73 13.92 -0.04
C ALA A 174 -8.28 13.48 0.28
N TYR A 175 -7.84 12.35 -0.28
CA TYR A 175 -6.49 11.80 -0.05
C TYR A 175 -5.56 11.96 -1.24
N ILE A 176 -6.10 11.92 -2.46
CA ILE A 176 -5.35 11.99 -3.70
C ILE A 176 -5.98 13.10 -4.54
N PRO A 177 -5.47 14.33 -4.48
CA PRO A 177 -5.88 15.39 -5.39
C PRO A 177 -5.55 14.98 -6.85
N TYR A 178 -6.49 15.21 -7.76
CA TYR A 178 -6.30 14.93 -9.18
C TYR A 178 -7.10 15.89 -10.05
N ASP A 179 -6.62 16.11 -11.27
CA ASP A 179 -7.26 16.99 -12.26
C ASP A 179 -8.48 16.29 -12.86
N ALA A 180 -8.28 15.05 -13.32
CA ALA A 180 -9.35 14.22 -13.87
C ALA A 180 -9.16 12.75 -13.51
N CYS A 181 -10.27 12.04 -13.35
CA CYS A 181 -10.27 10.60 -13.22
C CYS A 181 -11.52 10.03 -13.87
N LYS A 182 -11.35 8.94 -14.62
CA LYS A 182 -12.45 8.25 -15.27
C LYS A 182 -12.26 6.75 -15.16
N THR A 183 -13.25 6.08 -14.58
CA THR A 183 -13.40 4.62 -14.61
C THR A 183 -14.34 4.23 -15.75
N SER A 184 -13.94 3.26 -16.57
CA SER A 184 -14.72 2.74 -17.70
C SER A 184 -14.70 1.22 -17.71
N ARG A 185 -15.80 0.59 -18.14
CA ARG A 185 -15.86 -0.85 -18.39
C ARG A 185 -15.66 -1.12 -19.88
N LEU A 186 -14.75 -2.02 -20.21
CA LEU A 186 -14.45 -2.45 -21.58
C LEU A 186 -15.38 -3.60 -22.01
N ALA A 187 -15.43 -3.87 -23.32
CA ALA A 187 -16.31 -4.88 -23.91
C ALA A 187 -16.07 -6.31 -23.40
N ASP A 188 -14.84 -6.61 -22.96
CA ASP A 188 -14.47 -7.90 -22.37
C ASP A 188 -14.73 -7.99 -20.86
N GLY A 189 -15.42 -6.99 -20.29
CA GLY A 189 -15.75 -6.92 -18.88
C GLY A 189 -14.65 -6.31 -17.99
N SER A 190 -13.44 -6.07 -18.53
CA SER A 190 -12.36 -5.40 -17.79
C SER A 190 -12.77 -4.00 -17.38
N VAL A 191 -12.24 -3.53 -16.26
CA VAL A 191 -12.42 -2.17 -15.77
C VAL A 191 -11.09 -1.45 -15.87
N VAL A 192 -11.10 -0.26 -16.46
CA VAL A 192 -9.94 0.62 -16.56
C VAL A 192 -10.22 1.94 -15.84
N THR A 193 -9.31 2.37 -14.99
CA THR A 193 -9.32 3.68 -14.35
C THR A 193 -8.16 4.50 -14.88
N VAL A 194 -8.46 5.61 -15.56
CA VAL A 194 -7.44 6.57 -15.98
C VAL A 194 -7.44 7.74 -15.02
N LEU A 195 -6.29 8.05 -14.43
CA LEU A 195 -6.10 9.10 -13.43
C LEU A 195 -5.06 10.11 -13.94
N GLN A 196 -5.44 11.38 -14.00
CA GLN A 196 -4.57 12.48 -14.39
C GLN A 196 -4.30 13.35 -13.16
N ARG A 197 -3.05 13.35 -12.69
CA ARG A 197 -2.62 14.08 -11.48
C ARG A 197 -1.20 14.61 -11.61
N TYR A 198 -0.69 15.15 -10.51
CA TYR A 198 0.72 15.49 -10.33
C TYR A 198 1.42 14.39 -9.55
N GLU A 199 2.73 14.26 -9.75
CA GLU A 199 3.59 13.36 -8.97
C GLU A 199 3.49 13.70 -7.46
N TYR A 200 3.54 14.99 -7.14
CA TYR A 200 3.42 15.49 -5.78
C TYR A 200 2.09 16.21 -5.58
N ALA A 201 1.28 15.74 -4.63
CA ALA A 201 -0.01 16.34 -4.31
C ALA A 201 0.08 17.80 -3.85
N ASP A 202 1.21 18.20 -3.24
CA ASP A 202 1.48 19.58 -2.82
C ASP A 202 1.95 20.50 -3.96
N ARG A 203 2.11 19.96 -5.17
CA ARG A 203 2.59 20.66 -6.37
C ARG A 203 3.88 21.44 -6.16
N ARG A 204 4.80 20.93 -5.31
CA ARG A 204 6.13 21.54 -5.13
C ARG A 204 6.98 21.55 -6.41
N VAL A 205 6.63 20.70 -7.37
CA VAL A 205 7.10 20.71 -8.76
C VAL A 205 5.93 20.37 -9.69
N ASP A 206 5.94 20.88 -10.92
CA ASP A 206 4.88 20.69 -11.92
C ASP A 206 5.01 19.38 -12.73
N THR A 207 5.73 18.39 -12.20
CA THR A 207 5.78 17.06 -12.80
C THR A 207 4.41 16.41 -12.71
N LYS A 208 3.79 16.16 -13.87
CA LYS A 208 2.54 15.42 -14.00
C LYS A 208 2.82 13.92 -14.01
N LEU A 209 1.87 13.17 -13.46
CA LEU A 209 1.81 11.72 -13.49
C LEU A 209 0.41 11.31 -13.94
N TRP A 210 0.32 10.73 -15.13
CA TRP A 210 -0.92 10.15 -15.63
C TRP A 210 -0.81 8.63 -15.57
N THR A 211 -1.87 7.96 -15.10
CA THR A 211 -1.88 6.51 -14.97
C THR A 211 -3.12 5.89 -15.58
N ALA A 212 -2.99 4.64 -16.03
CA ALA A 212 -4.10 3.76 -16.34
C ALA A 212 -3.95 2.43 -15.60
N GLU A 213 -4.93 2.14 -14.75
CA GLU A 213 -5.04 0.87 -14.02
C GLU A 213 -6.12 0.03 -14.68
N LEU A 214 -5.77 -1.14 -15.19
CA LEU A 214 -6.72 -2.09 -15.78
C LEU A 214 -6.80 -3.36 -14.96
N VAL A 215 -8.01 -3.75 -14.57
CA VAL A 215 -8.31 -5.02 -13.90
C VAL A 215 -9.29 -5.81 -14.75
N THR A 216 -8.93 -7.03 -15.10
CA THR A 216 -9.81 -7.95 -15.85
C THR A 216 -10.73 -8.73 -14.92
N PRO A 217 -11.81 -9.36 -15.44
CA PRO A 217 -12.68 -10.23 -14.62
C PRO A 217 -11.95 -11.44 -14.00
N THR A 218 -10.82 -11.85 -14.59
CA THR A 218 -10.01 -12.98 -14.11
C THR A 218 -8.80 -12.54 -13.29
N GLY A 219 -8.67 -11.24 -12.97
CA GLY A 219 -7.67 -10.73 -12.03
C GLY A 219 -6.30 -10.46 -12.62
N GLN A 220 -6.17 -10.32 -13.95
CA GLN A 220 -4.97 -9.66 -14.49
C GLN A 220 -5.04 -8.18 -14.15
N HIS A 221 -3.92 -7.61 -13.70
CA HIS A 221 -3.80 -6.20 -13.32
C HIS A 221 -2.64 -5.57 -14.09
N ILE A 222 -2.95 -4.54 -14.87
CA ILE A 222 -1.97 -3.81 -15.69
C ILE A 222 -1.97 -2.37 -15.21
N THR A 223 -0.79 -1.86 -14.88
CA THR A 223 -0.57 -0.47 -14.49
C THR A 223 0.29 0.19 -15.55
N VAL A 224 -0.19 1.28 -16.13
CA VAL A 224 0.60 2.16 -17.01
C VAL A 224 0.78 3.48 -16.29
N SER A 225 1.99 4.01 -16.29
CA SER A 225 2.33 5.33 -15.78
C SER A 225 3.12 6.12 -16.80
N GLU A 226 2.87 7.41 -16.90
CA GLU A 226 3.66 8.32 -17.71
C GLU A 226 3.83 9.67 -17.03
N TRP A 227 4.96 10.32 -17.34
CA TRP A 227 5.32 11.63 -16.81
C TRP A 227 5.60 12.62 -17.94
N ASN A 228 5.36 13.90 -17.69
CA ASN A 228 5.74 14.99 -18.62
C ASN A 228 7.23 15.39 -18.50
N ALA A 229 8.06 14.48 -18.03
CA ALA A 229 9.49 14.62 -17.80
C ALA A 229 10.16 13.27 -18.05
N ALA A 230 11.47 13.27 -18.33
CA ALA A 230 12.23 12.05 -18.61
C ALA A 230 12.38 11.09 -17.40
N ALA A 231 11.94 11.48 -16.20
CA ALA A 231 11.84 10.61 -15.03
C ALA A 231 10.82 11.14 -14.01
N GLU A 232 10.39 10.28 -13.08
CA GLU A 232 9.55 10.64 -11.93
C GLU A 232 10.16 11.79 -11.09
N LYS A 233 11.48 11.78 -10.90
CA LYS A 233 12.21 12.73 -10.03
C LYS A 233 13.45 13.29 -10.69
N ASP A 234 13.87 14.45 -10.21
CA ASP A 234 15.17 15.08 -10.48
C ASP A 234 15.48 15.33 -11.97
N LYS A 235 14.47 15.24 -12.84
CA LYS A 235 14.51 15.65 -14.24
C LYS A 235 13.57 16.83 -14.45
N PRO A 236 13.96 17.82 -15.27
CA PRO A 236 13.07 18.93 -15.57
C PRO A 236 11.86 18.45 -16.36
N VAL A 237 10.74 19.16 -16.19
CA VAL A 237 9.59 19.04 -17.09
C VAL A 237 10.01 19.45 -18.49
N THR A 238 9.68 18.62 -19.48
CA THR A 238 10.03 18.81 -20.90
C THR A 238 8.84 19.26 -21.73
N ARG A 239 7.62 18.97 -21.26
CA ARG A 239 6.36 19.20 -21.98
C ARG A 239 5.20 19.51 -21.02
N THR A 240 4.12 20.10 -21.53
CA THR A 240 2.97 20.51 -20.70
C THR A 240 2.21 19.32 -20.12
N ASP A 241 1.94 18.30 -20.94
CA ASP A 241 1.21 17.09 -20.59
C ASP A 241 2.02 15.86 -21.00
N PRO A 242 1.89 14.73 -20.29
CA PRO A 242 2.46 13.45 -20.74
C PRO A 242 2.00 13.08 -22.17
N PRO A 243 2.81 12.30 -22.90
CA PRO A 243 2.64 12.07 -24.34
C PRO A 243 1.36 11.32 -24.74
N LEU A 244 0.86 10.43 -23.89
CA LEU A 244 -0.34 9.64 -24.20
C LEU A 244 -1.59 10.34 -23.66
N ASN A 245 -2.59 10.52 -24.51
CA ASN A 245 -3.89 10.96 -24.04
C ASN A 245 -4.64 9.81 -23.31
N PRO A 246 -5.73 10.09 -22.56
CA PRO A 246 -6.46 9.07 -21.81
C PRO A 246 -6.94 7.86 -22.65
N ALA A 247 -7.24 8.06 -23.93
CA ALA A 247 -7.65 6.97 -24.81
C ALA A 247 -6.46 6.10 -25.25
N GLN A 248 -5.28 6.70 -25.46
CA GLN A 248 -4.02 5.98 -25.72
C GLN A 248 -3.58 5.18 -24.49
N LEU A 249 -3.60 5.79 -23.29
CA LEU A 249 -3.34 5.09 -22.03
C LEU A 249 -4.25 3.86 -21.84
N THR A 250 -5.55 4.03 -22.11
CA THR A 250 -6.52 2.93 -22.05
C THR A 250 -6.17 1.81 -23.03
N ARG A 251 -5.78 2.15 -24.27
CA ARG A 251 -5.38 1.14 -25.27
C ARG A 251 -4.12 0.40 -24.87
N LEU A 252 -3.11 1.12 -24.36
CA LEU A 252 -1.86 0.53 -23.89
C LEU A 252 -2.11 -0.43 -22.72
N ALA A 253 -2.90 -0.03 -21.73
CA ALA A 253 -3.25 -0.89 -20.59
C ALA A 253 -4.10 -2.12 -21.00
N ALA A 254 -4.96 -1.98 -22.02
CA ALA A 254 -5.87 -3.04 -22.48
C ALA A 254 -5.26 -4.01 -23.50
N ALA A 255 -4.02 -3.77 -23.94
CA ALA A 255 -3.30 -4.58 -24.91
C ALA A 255 -3.29 -6.06 -24.50
N LYS A 256 -3.51 -6.96 -25.48
CA LYS A 256 -3.67 -8.40 -25.21
C LYS A 256 -2.36 -9.06 -24.82
N GLU A 257 -1.25 -8.48 -25.27
CA GLU A 257 0.13 -8.86 -25.02
C GLU A 257 0.41 -8.95 -23.51
N TRP A 258 -0.06 -7.96 -22.73
CA TRP A 258 0.09 -7.95 -21.28
C TRP A 258 -0.66 -9.09 -20.58
N ARG A 259 -1.76 -9.58 -21.16
CA ARG A 259 -2.55 -10.68 -20.58
C ARG A 259 -1.76 -11.99 -20.61
N THR A 260 -0.99 -12.21 -21.67
CA THR A 260 -0.11 -13.38 -21.79
C THR A 260 0.94 -13.37 -20.68
N VAL A 261 1.55 -12.21 -20.41
CA VAL A 261 2.52 -12.02 -19.33
C VAL A 261 1.88 -12.25 -17.97
N ALA A 262 0.73 -11.63 -17.70
CA ALA A 262 0.01 -11.78 -16.44
C ALA A 262 -0.38 -13.24 -16.16
N ASN A 263 -0.81 -13.99 -17.19
CA ASN A 263 -1.18 -15.39 -17.05
C ASN A 263 0.00 -16.33 -16.73
N ALA A 264 1.22 -15.90 -17.00
CA ALA A 264 2.43 -16.65 -16.60
C ALA A 264 2.80 -16.44 -15.12
N LEU A 265 2.25 -15.42 -14.46
CA LEU A 265 2.48 -15.18 -13.03
C LEU A 265 1.75 -16.21 -12.17
N PRO A 266 2.17 -16.49 -10.92
CA PRO A 266 1.43 -17.34 -9.98
C PRO A 266 0.08 -16.76 -9.58
N GLU A 267 -0.85 -17.62 -9.11
CA GLU A 267 -2.15 -17.14 -8.61
C GLU A 267 -2.02 -16.28 -7.37
N PRO A 268 -2.76 -15.14 -7.30
CA PRO A 268 -2.78 -14.34 -6.09
C PRO A 268 -3.35 -15.21 -4.98
N LEU A 269 -2.67 -15.18 -3.83
CA LEU A 269 -3.18 -15.83 -2.64
C LEU A 269 -4.52 -15.17 -2.24
N PRO A 270 -5.46 -15.93 -1.66
CA PRO A 270 -6.68 -15.36 -1.11
C PRO A 270 -6.33 -14.24 -0.13
N GLU A 271 -7.03 -13.11 -0.25
CA GLU A 271 -6.91 -11.99 0.67
C GLU A 271 -7.29 -12.47 2.07
N PRO A 272 -6.41 -12.28 3.07
CA PRO A 272 -6.75 -12.65 4.43
C PRO A 272 -7.85 -11.71 4.94
N GLU A 273 -8.87 -12.27 5.58
CA GLU A 273 -9.86 -11.48 6.31
C GLU A 273 -9.15 -10.67 7.40
N LEU A 274 -9.25 -9.34 7.30
CA LEU A 274 -8.67 -8.43 8.27
C LEU A 274 -9.68 -8.15 9.38
N PRO A 275 -9.28 -8.19 10.66
CA PRO A 275 -10.15 -7.76 11.75
C PRO A 275 -10.72 -6.36 11.49
N GLY A 276 -12.04 -6.24 11.52
CA GLY A 276 -12.78 -5.01 11.29
C GLY A 276 -13.16 -4.73 9.82
N SER A 277 -12.93 -5.66 8.89
CA SER A 277 -13.34 -5.52 7.49
C SER A 277 -14.87 -5.49 7.30
N ASP A 278 -15.60 -6.07 8.24
CA ASP A 278 -17.06 -6.11 8.33
C ASP A 278 -17.67 -4.86 9.00
N LEU A 279 -16.82 -3.97 9.54
CA LEU A 279 -17.28 -2.72 10.12
C LEU A 279 -17.77 -1.76 9.03
N HIS A 280 -18.75 -0.94 9.41
CA HIS A 280 -19.31 0.13 8.59
C HIS A 280 -19.00 1.49 9.22
N ALA A 281 -17.70 1.80 9.33
CA ALA A 281 -17.23 2.98 10.06
C ALA A 281 -17.86 4.28 9.54
N ARG A 282 -18.12 4.39 8.24
CA ARG A 282 -18.74 5.59 7.65
C ARG A 282 -20.20 5.71 8.07
N THR A 283 -20.98 4.64 7.97
CA THR A 283 -22.39 4.66 8.41
C THR A 283 -22.50 5.14 9.86
N ASN A 284 -21.68 4.59 10.75
CA ASN A 284 -21.67 4.98 12.15
C ASN A 284 -21.18 6.42 12.36
N LEU A 285 -20.11 6.84 11.66
CA LEU A 285 -19.61 8.22 11.73
C LEU A 285 -20.70 9.23 11.39
N LEU A 286 -21.39 9.04 10.27
CA LEU A 286 -22.44 9.94 9.80
C LEU A 286 -23.63 10.00 10.77
N ALA A 287 -24.01 8.87 11.35
CA ALA A 287 -25.10 8.80 12.34
C ALA A 287 -24.76 9.48 13.67
N LEU A 288 -23.46 9.64 13.97
CA LEU A 288 -22.95 10.25 15.21
C LEU A 288 -22.62 11.73 15.06
N LEU A 289 -22.63 12.29 13.85
CA LEU A 289 -22.38 13.71 13.63
C LEU A 289 -23.42 14.58 14.38
N PRO A 290 -22.97 15.66 15.05
CA PRO A 290 -23.88 16.63 15.65
C PRO A 290 -24.85 17.23 14.63
N LYS A 291 -26.06 17.59 15.10
CA LYS A 291 -27.04 18.32 14.31
C LYS A 291 -26.48 19.68 13.86
N GLY A 292 -26.91 20.14 12.70
CA GLY A 292 -26.51 21.45 12.14
C GLY A 292 -25.26 21.41 11.28
N LEU A 293 -24.67 20.23 11.06
CA LEU A 293 -23.54 20.03 10.15
C LEU A 293 -24.04 19.55 8.78
N LYS A 294 -23.65 20.26 7.72
CA LYS A 294 -23.86 19.80 6.34
C LYS A 294 -22.68 18.93 5.93
N VAL A 295 -22.94 17.68 5.53
CA VAL A 295 -21.90 16.81 4.95
C VAL A 295 -21.73 17.19 3.48
N THR A 296 -20.51 17.63 3.13
CA THR A 296 -20.12 18.05 1.79
C THR A 296 -19.34 16.99 1.03
N ASP A 297 -18.65 16.11 1.76
CA ASP A 297 -17.89 14.98 1.20
C ASP A 297 -17.78 13.83 2.22
N LYS A 298 -17.48 12.61 1.76
CA LYS A 298 -17.38 11.42 2.61
C LYS A 298 -16.67 10.25 1.91
N SER A 299 -16.05 9.37 2.70
CA SER A 299 -15.43 8.13 2.20
C SER A 299 -16.44 7.11 1.64
N SER A 300 -15.92 6.02 1.06
CA SER A 300 -16.70 4.77 0.90
C SER A 300 -17.01 4.11 2.26
N ASP A 301 -17.88 3.10 2.28
CA ASP A 301 -18.35 2.42 3.52
C ASP A 301 -17.59 1.15 3.85
N ASP A 302 -16.30 1.13 3.55
CA ASP A 302 -15.55 -0.10 3.59
C ASP A 302 -14.64 -0.13 4.82
N GLY A 303 -15.00 -0.98 5.78
CA GLY A 303 -14.14 -1.39 6.89
C GLY A 303 -14.08 -0.41 8.07
N ASP A 304 -12.89 -0.39 8.68
CA ASP A 304 -12.63 0.23 9.97
C ASP A 304 -12.32 1.73 9.91
N PHE A 305 -12.17 2.30 8.73
CA PHE A 305 -11.84 3.70 8.53
C PHE A 305 -12.96 4.44 7.81
N ALA A 306 -13.20 5.69 8.21
CA ALA A 306 -14.06 6.58 7.44
C ALA A 306 -13.73 8.05 7.68
N TYR A 307 -14.20 8.90 6.78
CA TYR A 307 -14.21 10.34 7.00
C TYR A 307 -15.49 10.99 6.47
N ALA A 308 -15.76 12.19 6.97
CA ALA A 308 -16.76 13.10 6.46
C ALA A 308 -16.21 14.53 6.49
N VAL A 309 -16.43 15.29 5.42
CA VAL A 309 -16.15 16.73 5.39
C VAL A 309 -17.44 17.48 5.70
N VAL A 310 -17.47 18.16 6.83
CA VAL A 310 -18.64 18.88 7.34
C VAL A 310 -18.48 20.39 7.19
N ASP A 311 -19.60 21.09 7.09
CA ASP A 311 -19.67 22.55 7.09
C ASP A 311 -20.83 23.02 7.97
N ASP A 312 -20.52 23.90 8.94
CA ASP A 312 -21.46 24.55 9.86
C ASP A 312 -21.78 26.00 9.42
N GLY A 313 -21.42 26.38 8.19
CA GLY A 313 -21.51 27.74 7.66
C GLY A 313 -20.26 28.58 7.92
N LYS A 314 -19.24 28.05 8.61
CA LYS A 314 -17.97 28.73 8.88
C LYS A 314 -16.79 28.13 8.10
N GLY A 315 -17.08 27.27 7.13
CA GLY A 315 -16.09 26.63 6.27
C GLY A 315 -15.87 25.15 6.60
N ARG A 316 -15.33 24.44 5.61
CA ARG A 316 -15.16 22.99 5.59
C ARG A 316 -14.24 22.50 6.72
N SER A 317 -14.59 21.35 7.28
CA SER A 317 -13.83 20.69 8.34
C SER A 317 -13.93 19.19 8.17
N MET A 318 -12.79 18.51 8.03
CA MET A 318 -12.74 17.07 7.91
C MET A 318 -12.80 16.42 9.29
N VAL A 319 -13.61 15.37 9.41
CA VAL A 319 -13.68 14.49 10.57
C VAL A 319 -13.37 13.07 10.10
N GLN A 320 -12.45 12.39 10.76
CA GLN A 320 -12.02 11.04 10.46
C GLN A 320 -12.25 10.13 11.66
N VAL A 321 -12.47 8.84 11.39
CA VAL A 321 -12.53 7.79 12.40
C VAL A 321 -11.68 6.58 12.00
N ASN A 322 -10.98 5.99 12.96
CA ASN A 322 -10.41 4.64 12.89
C ASN A 322 -11.04 3.77 13.99
N VAL A 323 -11.61 2.62 13.63
CA VAL A 323 -12.31 1.68 14.52
C VAL A 323 -11.54 0.36 14.56
N GLN A 324 -10.58 0.26 15.48
CA GLN A 324 -9.61 -0.83 15.45
C GLN A 324 -9.95 -1.90 16.51
N PRO A 325 -10.24 -3.14 16.09
CA PRO A 325 -10.29 -4.25 17.03
C PRO A 325 -8.87 -4.62 17.49
N ASP A 326 -8.76 -5.23 18.68
CA ASP A 326 -7.54 -5.87 19.19
C ASP A 326 -6.29 -4.97 19.29
N MET A 327 -6.42 -3.85 20.02
CA MET A 327 -5.35 -2.87 20.18
C MET A 327 -4.68 -2.86 21.57
N LEU A 328 -4.94 -3.86 22.43
CA LEU A 328 -4.38 -3.90 23.80
C LEU A 328 -2.85 -3.84 23.84
N ASP A 329 -2.18 -4.51 22.90
CA ASP A 329 -0.72 -4.53 22.80
C ASP A 329 -0.09 -3.15 22.60
N SER A 330 -0.87 -2.18 22.09
CA SER A 330 -0.41 -0.80 21.84
C SER A 330 -0.84 0.16 22.94
N ALA A 331 -1.52 -0.32 23.99
CA ALA A 331 -2.12 0.55 25.00
C ALA A 331 -1.08 1.42 25.73
N GLY A 332 0.13 0.90 25.97
CA GLY A 332 1.23 1.65 26.61
C GLY A 332 1.84 2.74 25.73
N ASP A 333 1.85 2.54 24.41
CA ASP A 333 2.36 3.53 23.44
C ASP A 333 1.33 4.64 23.19
N LEU A 334 0.04 4.30 23.31
CA LEU A 334 -1.08 5.19 22.96
C LEU A 334 -1.62 6.01 24.15
N PHE A 335 -1.55 5.45 25.36
CA PHE A 335 -2.12 6.05 26.56
C PHE A 335 -1.04 6.19 27.64
N GLY A 336 -0.64 7.44 27.89
CA GLY A 336 0.37 7.79 28.90
C GLY A 336 -0.26 8.28 30.20
N SER A 337 0.57 8.88 31.08
CA SER A 337 0.15 9.41 32.38
C SER A 337 -0.92 10.51 32.29
N ASN A 338 -1.02 11.19 31.15
CA ASN A 338 -2.00 12.25 30.91
C ASN A 338 -3.33 11.72 30.34
N SER A 339 -3.45 10.41 30.15
CA SER A 339 -4.69 9.78 29.71
C SER A 339 -5.63 9.53 30.88
N GLU A 340 -6.92 9.70 30.64
CA GLU A 340 -7.97 9.39 31.60
C GLU A 340 -8.34 7.91 31.51
N THR A 341 -8.72 7.30 32.63
CA THR A 341 -9.34 5.97 32.66
C THR A 341 -10.73 6.10 33.27
N LEU A 342 -11.75 5.73 32.50
CA LEU A 342 -13.15 5.73 32.92
C LEU A 342 -13.44 4.56 33.88
N PRO A 343 -14.54 4.60 34.66
CA PRO A 343 -14.89 3.54 35.61
C PRO A 343 -15.06 2.14 34.99
N ASP A 344 -15.39 2.07 33.70
CA ASP A 344 -15.53 0.82 32.93
C ASP A 344 -14.18 0.29 32.39
N GLY A 345 -13.06 0.93 32.74
CA GLY A 345 -11.73 0.61 32.26
C GLY A 345 -11.39 1.19 30.89
N THR A 346 -12.29 1.97 30.27
CA THR A 346 -12.02 2.64 28.99
C THR A 346 -10.98 3.73 29.20
N ARG A 347 -9.87 3.65 28.45
CA ARG A 347 -8.84 4.69 28.40
C ARG A 347 -9.21 5.75 27.40
N VAL A 348 -8.97 7.01 27.73
CA VAL A 348 -9.26 8.17 26.88
C VAL A 348 -8.04 9.08 26.83
N ALA A 349 -7.56 9.39 25.63
CA ALA A 349 -6.52 10.39 25.41
C ALA A 349 -7.03 11.50 24.49
N VAL A 350 -6.71 12.75 24.83
CA VAL A 350 -7.04 13.93 24.02
C VAL A 350 -5.75 14.57 23.55
N ARG A 351 -5.66 14.88 22.27
CA ARG A 351 -4.52 15.54 21.65
C ARG A 351 -5.00 16.71 20.80
N GLN A 352 -4.40 17.88 20.98
CA GLN A 352 -4.60 19.04 20.11
C GLN A 352 -3.23 19.43 19.58
N GLY A 353 -3.05 19.37 18.27
CA GLY A 353 -1.75 19.60 17.65
C GLY A 353 -1.86 20.23 16.27
N ARG A 354 -0.69 20.41 15.67
CA ARG A 354 -0.56 20.85 14.28
C ARG A 354 -1.10 19.75 13.34
N GLY A 355 -1.72 20.18 12.24
CA GLY A 355 -1.99 19.30 11.10
C GLY A 355 -0.77 19.16 10.21
N ASP A 356 -0.95 18.52 9.06
CA ASP A 356 0.12 18.25 8.10
C ASP A 356 0.66 19.54 7.48
N ARG A 357 -0.21 20.56 7.34
CA ARG A 357 0.17 21.90 6.87
C ARG A 357 0.38 22.88 8.02
N ALA A 358 1.18 23.90 7.76
CA ALA A 358 1.57 24.88 8.77
C ALA A 358 0.39 25.67 9.38
N ASP A 359 -0.67 25.87 8.59
CA ASP A 359 -1.91 26.57 8.93
C ASP A 359 -3.01 25.64 9.46
N GLN A 360 -2.77 24.33 9.46
CA GLN A 360 -3.74 23.34 9.93
C GLN A 360 -3.54 22.97 11.39
N VAL A 361 -4.66 22.63 12.03
CA VAL A 361 -4.69 21.96 13.33
C VAL A 361 -5.46 20.65 13.21
N MET A 362 -5.01 19.65 13.97
CA MET A 362 -5.69 18.38 14.14
C MET A 362 -5.99 18.18 15.62
N TRP A 363 -7.24 17.94 15.94
CA TRP A 363 -7.68 17.55 17.27
C TRP A 363 -8.09 16.08 17.25
N THR A 364 -7.66 15.31 18.24
CA THR A 364 -7.90 13.86 18.31
C THR A 364 -8.44 13.48 19.68
N VAL A 365 -9.48 12.64 19.68
CA VAL A 365 -9.93 11.87 20.84
C VAL A 365 -9.72 10.38 20.54
N ASP A 366 -8.95 9.73 21.39
CA ASP A 366 -8.53 8.34 21.26
C ASP A 366 -9.13 7.56 22.43
N THR A 367 -9.96 6.56 22.16
CA THR A 367 -10.61 5.73 23.18
C THR A 367 -10.21 4.28 22.99
N MET A 368 -9.95 3.57 24.08
CA MET A 368 -9.68 2.14 24.07
C MET A 368 -10.40 1.48 25.23
N ARG A 369 -11.34 0.57 24.92
CA ARG A 369 -12.01 -0.26 25.92
C ARG A 369 -11.04 -1.23 26.56
N ALA A 370 -11.41 -1.77 27.73
CA ALA A 370 -10.61 -2.74 28.46
C ALA A 370 -10.34 -4.04 27.68
N ASP A 371 -11.14 -4.34 26.65
CA ASP A 371 -11.00 -5.48 25.75
C ASP A 371 -10.16 -5.20 24.48
N GLY A 372 -9.60 -3.99 24.35
CA GLY A 372 -8.75 -3.61 23.21
C GLY A 372 -9.48 -2.99 22.04
N ARG A 373 -10.82 -2.91 22.07
CA ARG A 373 -11.58 -2.21 21.03
C ARG A 373 -11.31 -0.71 21.12
N ARG A 374 -10.77 -0.14 20.04
CA ARG A 374 -10.28 1.23 20.00
C ARG A 374 -11.03 2.06 18.97
N VAL A 375 -11.44 3.28 19.33
CA VAL A 375 -12.01 4.27 18.40
C VAL A 375 -11.19 5.55 18.48
N VAL A 376 -10.68 6.00 17.33
CA VAL A 376 -9.96 7.27 17.23
C VAL A 376 -10.74 8.20 16.36
N ILE A 377 -11.14 9.36 16.89
CA ILE A 377 -11.78 10.41 16.11
C ILE A 377 -10.81 11.58 16.02
N SER A 378 -10.49 11.98 14.79
CA SER A 378 -9.69 13.17 14.50
C SER A 378 -10.53 14.19 13.74
N ALA A 379 -10.36 15.47 14.02
CA ALA A 379 -10.99 16.56 13.28
C ALA A 379 -9.96 17.64 12.91
N PHE A 380 -10.08 18.13 11.68
CA PHE A 380 -9.21 19.13 11.07
C PHE A 380 -9.98 20.45 10.87
N ASN A 381 -9.26 21.57 10.89
CA ASN A 381 -9.79 22.89 10.54
C ASN A 381 -9.79 23.19 9.02
N ALA A 382 -9.67 22.15 8.20
CA ALA A 382 -9.66 22.22 6.73
C ALA A 382 -10.54 21.11 6.15
N GLY A 383 -10.91 21.23 4.87
CA GLY A 383 -11.69 20.22 4.15
C GLY A 383 -10.93 18.93 3.86
N THR A 384 -9.60 18.99 3.78
CA THR A 384 -8.70 17.84 3.61
C THR A 384 -7.36 18.13 4.29
N GLN A 385 -6.44 17.16 4.32
CA GLN A 385 -5.06 17.35 4.79
C GLN A 385 -4.21 18.19 3.82
N TYR A 386 -4.63 18.35 2.56
CA TYR A 386 -3.85 19.05 1.53
C TYR A 386 -4.36 20.46 1.22
N GLU A 387 -5.61 20.76 1.58
CA GLU A 387 -6.22 22.09 1.42
C GLU A 387 -5.79 23.06 2.54
N PRO A 388 -5.69 24.37 2.28
CA PRO A 388 -5.50 25.37 3.33
C PRO A 388 -6.58 25.31 4.41
N ALA A 389 -6.26 25.77 5.61
CA ALA A 389 -7.24 25.92 6.67
C ALA A 389 -8.33 26.93 6.28
N THR A 390 -9.59 26.57 6.49
CA THR A 390 -10.72 27.46 6.22
C THR A 390 -11.24 28.14 7.49
N ARG A 391 -10.71 27.77 8.66
CA ARG A 391 -11.16 28.18 9.98
C ARG A 391 -10.03 27.99 11.02
N ALA A 392 -10.15 28.62 12.18
CA ALA A 392 -9.11 28.55 13.22
C ALA A 392 -9.08 27.21 13.98
N THR A 393 -10.25 26.57 14.14
CA THR A 393 -10.40 25.29 14.85
C THR A 393 -11.35 24.37 14.11
N PRO A 394 -11.29 23.04 14.32
CA PRO A 394 -12.23 22.10 13.71
C PRO A 394 -13.70 22.44 14.04
N ALA A 395 -14.62 21.99 13.20
CA ALA A 395 -16.06 22.17 13.40
C ALA A 395 -16.58 21.38 14.61
N LEU A 396 -15.91 20.28 14.98
CA LEU A 396 -16.22 19.50 16.17
C LEU A 396 -15.39 19.96 17.37
N THR A 397 -16.07 20.14 18.51
CA THR A 397 -15.43 20.31 19.81
C THR A 397 -14.86 18.99 20.32
N ILE A 398 -13.87 19.06 21.22
CA ILE A 398 -13.36 17.88 21.94
C ILE A 398 -14.49 17.10 22.62
N ALA A 399 -15.45 17.80 23.23
CA ALA A 399 -16.58 17.16 23.93
C ALA A 399 -17.48 16.38 22.96
N GLN A 400 -17.76 16.92 21.77
CA GLN A 400 -18.52 16.21 20.74
C GLN A 400 -17.76 14.99 20.23
N MET A 401 -16.47 15.14 19.91
CA MET A 401 -15.64 14.01 19.47
C MET A 401 -15.52 12.92 20.53
N ARG A 402 -15.41 13.29 21.80
CA ARG A 402 -15.40 12.35 22.92
C ARG A 402 -16.72 11.59 23.02
N LYS A 403 -17.86 12.29 22.92
CA LYS A 403 -19.17 11.64 22.89
C LYS A 403 -19.28 10.65 21.72
N MET A 404 -18.83 11.05 20.53
CA MET A 404 -18.82 10.17 19.36
C MET A 404 -17.92 8.97 19.58
N ALA A 405 -16.68 9.13 20.08
CA ALA A 405 -15.69 8.06 20.24
C ALA A 405 -16.07 7.03 21.33
N LEU A 406 -16.95 7.39 22.26
CA LEU A 406 -17.45 6.50 23.32
C LEU A 406 -18.79 5.84 22.96
N ASP A 407 -19.39 6.17 21.82
CA ASP A 407 -20.72 5.68 21.47
C ASP A 407 -20.74 4.16 21.26
N ALA A 408 -21.81 3.51 21.71
CA ALA A 408 -21.96 2.06 21.61
C ALA A 408 -22.10 1.58 20.16
N ARG A 409 -22.54 2.44 19.23
CA ARG A 409 -22.78 2.08 17.81
C ARG A 409 -21.57 1.53 17.08
N TRP A 410 -20.37 1.92 17.48
CA TRP A 410 -19.13 1.39 16.90
C TRP A 410 -19.00 -0.13 17.03
N TRP A 411 -19.76 -0.72 17.94
CA TRP A 411 -19.67 -2.13 18.28
C TRP A 411 -21.05 -2.78 18.43
N SER A 412 -22.11 -2.12 17.94
CA SER A 412 -23.44 -2.72 17.87
C SER A 412 -23.56 -3.50 16.57
N GLY A 413 -23.61 -4.82 16.65
CA GLY A 413 -23.69 -5.72 15.49
C GLY A 413 -22.44 -6.56 15.22
N SER A 414 -21.40 -6.43 16.04
CA SER A 414 -20.20 -7.28 16.08
C SER A 414 -20.30 -8.39 17.13
#